data_AF-A0A8T0DIQ9-F1
#
_entry.id   AF-A0A8T0DIQ9-F1
#
_cell.length_a   1.000
_cell.length_b   1.000
_cell.length_c   1.000
_cell.angle_alpha   90.00
_cell.angle_beta   90.00
_cell.angle_gamma   90.00
#
_symmetry.space_group_name_H-M   'P 1'
#
loop_
_entity.id
_entity.type
_entity.pdbx_description
1 polymer ?
#
loop_
_entity_poly.entity_id
_entity_poly.type
_entity_poly.pdbx_seq_one_letter_code
_entity_poly.pdbx_strand_id
1 'polypeptide(L)'
;MVLIFHQFLRNRGVDVKLDVPFEMWDQPSVEITSLYKQCVDMISDFEDELEDWFYHHQEDDLLLYFCRERVLKKSDQACLSEEVFRSSNTKTKSSIGAKRSDL
;
A
#
# COMPACT_ATOMS: atom_id res chain seq x y z
N MET A 1 0.95 16.83 -7.87
CA MET A 1 1.59 16.19 -9.05
C MET A 1 2.02 17.22 -10.10
N VAL A 2 1.23 18.27 -10.35
CA VAL A 2 1.58 19.30 -11.34
C VAL A 2 2.75 20.16 -10.86
N LEU A 3 2.92 20.38 -9.54
CA LEU A 3 4.08 21.12 -9.03
C LEU A 3 5.40 20.36 -9.19
N ILE A 4 5.42 19.04 -9.01
CA ILE A 4 6.64 18.22 -9.22
C ILE A 4 7.06 18.29 -10.69
N PHE A 5 6.08 18.17 -11.61
CA PHE A 5 6.32 18.27 -13.05
C PHE A 5 6.72 19.68 -13.47
N HIS A 6 6.06 20.70 -12.93
CA HIS A 6 6.41 22.11 -13.15
C HIS A 6 7.82 22.41 -12.67
N GLN A 7 8.21 21.96 -11.47
CA GLN A 7 9.55 22.16 -10.93
C GLN A 7 10.62 21.44 -11.78
N PHE A 8 10.30 20.25 -12.28
CA PHE A 8 11.15 19.51 -13.20
C PHE A 8 11.37 20.24 -14.54
N LEU A 9 10.32 20.82 -15.12
CA LEU A 9 10.41 21.62 -16.35
C LEU A 9 11.20 22.91 -16.12
N ARG A 10 10.95 23.59 -14.99
CA ARG A 10 11.70 24.78 -14.57
C ARG A 10 13.20 24.48 -14.40
N ASN A 11 13.53 23.35 -13.78
CA ASN A 11 14.91 22.89 -13.61
C ASN A 11 15.61 22.54 -14.94
N ARG A 12 14.83 22.32 -16.02
CA ARG A 12 15.32 22.11 -17.38
C ARG A 12 15.26 23.35 -18.27
N GLY A 13 14.97 24.51 -17.69
CA GLY A 13 14.94 25.80 -18.40
C GLY A 13 13.70 26.03 -19.25
N VAL A 14 12.65 25.22 -19.08
CA VAL A 14 11.36 25.40 -19.76
C VAL A 14 10.41 26.11 -18.79
N ASP A 15 10.12 27.38 -19.07
CA ASP A 15 9.15 28.17 -18.32
C ASP A 15 7.77 28.04 -18.95
N VAL A 16 6.90 27.23 -18.34
CA VAL A 16 5.51 27.03 -18.79
C VAL A 16 4.61 27.94 -17.97
N LYS A 17 4.12 29.01 -18.60
CA LYS A 17 3.04 29.82 -18.03
C LYS A 17 1.75 29.04 -18.16
N LEU A 18 1.16 28.68 -17.03
CA LEU A 18 -0.14 28.02 -16.96
C LEU A 18 -1.16 29.02 -16.45
N ASP A 19 -2.26 29.15 -17.17
CA ASP A 19 -3.36 30.10 -16.91
C ASP A 19 -4.29 29.67 -15.76
N VAL A 20 -3.85 28.78 -14.87
CA VAL A 20 -4.66 28.26 -13.75
C VAL A 20 -4.00 28.68 -12.43
N PRO A 21 -4.73 29.15 -11.40
CA PRO A 21 -4.18 29.52 -10.10
C PRO A 21 -3.45 28.35 -9.41
N PHE A 22 -2.28 28.63 -8.82
CA PHE A 22 -1.37 27.65 -8.19
C PHE A 22 -2.07 26.78 -7.12
N GLU A 23 -3.10 27.31 -6.49
CA GLU A 23 -3.89 26.66 -5.44
C GLU A 23 -4.69 25.44 -5.95
N MET A 24 -4.93 25.31 -7.25
CA MET A 24 -5.72 24.21 -7.84
C MET A 24 -4.88 23.08 -8.45
N TRP A 25 -3.56 23.14 -8.36
CA TRP A 25 -2.68 22.30 -9.18
C TRP A 25 -2.26 20.99 -8.53
N ASP A 26 -2.43 20.90 -7.22
CA ASP A 26 -1.88 19.79 -6.43
C ASP A 26 -2.92 19.05 -5.61
N GLN A 27 -4.20 19.21 -5.92
CA GLN A 27 -5.23 18.42 -5.26
C GLN A 27 -5.28 17.02 -5.90
N PRO A 28 -5.02 15.94 -5.14
CA PRO A 28 -5.33 14.60 -5.62
C PRO A 28 -6.80 14.50 -5.97
N SER A 29 -7.16 13.57 -6.86
CA SER A 29 -8.57 13.38 -7.20
C SER A 29 -9.40 13.09 -5.94
N VAL A 30 -10.70 13.33 -6.02
CA VAL A 30 -11.61 13.09 -4.88
C VAL A 30 -11.51 11.62 -4.42
N GLU A 31 -11.34 10.69 -5.36
CA GLU A 31 -11.15 9.27 -5.11
C GLU A 31 -9.86 8.98 -4.33
N ILE A 32 -8.74 9.56 -4.73
CA ILE A 32 -7.45 9.38 -4.04
C ILE A 32 -7.49 10.01 -2.65
N THR A 33 -8.11 11.19 -2.52
CA THR A 33 -8.28 11.87 -1.23
C THR A 33 -9.17 11.04 -0.29
N SER A 34 -10.24 10.46 -0.83
CA SER A 34 -11.14 9.57 -0.09
C SER A 34 -10.42 8.30 0.37
N LEU A 35 -9.63 7.69 -0.52
CA LEU A 35 -8.85 6.49 -0.21
C LEU A 35 -7.79 6.78 0.87
N TYR A 36 -7.11 7.92 0.79
CA TYR A 36 -6.15 8.34 1.81
C TYR A 36 -6.82 8.50 3.18
N LYS A 37 -7.98 9.16 3.24
CA LYS A 37 -8.75 9.29 4.49
C LYS A 37 -9.11 7.92 5.07
N GLN A 38 -9.63 7.01 4.24
CA GLN A 38 -9.94 5.64 4.68
C GLN A 38 -8.71 4.92 5.26
N CYS A 39 -7.53 5.14 4.68
CA CYS A 39 -6.28 4.56 5.20
C CYS A 39 -5.89 5.14 6.56
N VAL A 40 -5.96 6.47 6.72
CA VAL A 40 -5.65 7.13 7.99
C VAL A 40 -6.63 6.73 9.09
N ASP A 41 -7.93 6.70 8.78
CA ASP A 41 -8.97 6.28 9.71
C ASP A 41 -8.72 4.83 10.16
N MET A 42 -8.41 3.92 9.23
CA MET A 42 -8.04 2.54 9.56
C MET A 42 -6.79 2.46 10.44
N ILE A 43 -5.72 3.21 10.15
CA ILE A 43 -4.52 3.19 10.99
C ILE A 43 -4.85 3.69 12.41
N SER A 44 -5.66 4.75 12.51
CA SER A 44 -6.08 5.29 13.80
C SER A 44 -6.93 4.30 14.60
N ASP A 45 -7.82 3.56 13.95
CA ASP A 45 -8.68 2.57 14.61
C ASP A 45 -7.90 1.37 15.16
N PHE A 46 -6.71 1.09 14.63
CA PHE A 46 -5.86 -0.04 15.00
C PHE A 46 -4.48 0.39 15.54
N GLU A 47 -4.39 1.59 16.11
CA GLU A 47 -3.13 2.14 16.62
C GLU A 47 -2.48 1.20 17.65
N ASP A 48 -3.27 0.69 18.61
CA ASP A 48 -2.80 -0.19 19.67
C ASP A 48 -2.23 -1.52 19.12
N GLU A 49 -2.89 -2.15 18.15
CA GLU A 49 -2.40 -3.39 17.55
C GLU A 49 -1.16 -3.18 16.69
N LEU A 50 -1.05 -2.03 16.03
CA LEU A 50 0.12 -1.67 15.25
C LEU A 50 1.33 -1.39 16.17
N GLU A 51 1.11 -0.73 17.30
CA GLU A 51 2.13 -0.54 18.32
C GLU A 51 2.56 -1.86 18.95
N ASP A 52 1.62 -2.75 19.30
CA ASP A 52 1.94 -4.07 19.84
C ASP A 52 2.78 -4.89 18.85
N TRP A 53 2.41 -4.87 17.56
CA TRP A 53 3.22 -5.50 16.52
C TRP A 53 4.63 -4.89 16.46
N PHE A 54 4.72 -3.56 16.49
CA PHE A 54 5.97 -2.85 16.42
C PHE A 54 6.88 -3.14 17.63
N TYR A 55 6.35 -3.29 18.84
CA TYR A 55 7.16 -3.53 20.03
C TYR A 55 7.45 -5.01 20.29
N HIS A 56 6.56 -5.92 19.91
CA HIS A 56 6.60 -7.31 20.37
C HIS A 56 6.61 -8.38 19.26
N HIS A 57 6.25 -8.05 18.02
CA HIS A 57 6.02 -9.04 16.95
C HIS A 57 6.71 -8.69 15.62
N GLN A 58 7.85 -7.99 15.65
CA GLN A 58 8.57 -7.62 14.42
C GLN A 58 9.09 -8.82 13.61
N GLU A 59 9.20 -9.99 14.22
CA GLU A 59 9.51 -11.25 13.54
C GLU A 59 8.38 -11.74 12.62
N ASP A 60 7.14 -11.32 12.89
CA ASP A 60 5.98 -11.64 12.07
C ASP A 60 5.81 -10.62 10.95
N ASP A 61 5.47 -11.10 9.76
CA ASP A 61 5.21 -10.21 8.63
C ASP A 61 3.96 -9.36 8.90
N LEU A 62 4.10 -8.03 8.86
CA LEU A 62 3.00 -7.09 9.13
C LEU A 62 1.79 -7.36 8.25
N LEU A 63 1.98 -7.78 6.99
CA LEU A 63 0.87 -8.05 6.08
C LEU A 63 0.06 -9.27 6.56
N LEU A 64 0.72 -10.26 7.16
CA LEU A 64 0.05 -11.41 7.76
C LEU A 64 -0.56 -11.04 9.11
N TYR A 65 0.21 -10.43 10.02
CA TYR A 65 -0.26 -10.09 11.36
C TYR A 65 -1.43 -9.08 11.33
N PHE A 66 -1.31 -8.03 10.52
CA PHE A 66 -2.29 -6.95 10.50
C PHE A 66 -3.38 -7.20 9.45
N CYS A 67 -3.00 -7.38 8.18
CA CYS A 67 -4.00 -7.47 7.12
C CYS A 67 -4.79 -8.78 7.15
N ARG A 68 -4.15 -9.94 7.38
CA ARG A 68 -4.85 -11.24 7.37
C ARG A 68 -5.70 -11.47 8.61
N GLU A 69 -5.22 -11.08 9.78
CA GLU A 69 -5.87 -11.46 11.04
C GLU A 69 -6.89 -10.42 11.54
N ARG A 70 -6.69 -9.13 11.21
CA ARG A 70 -7.45 -8.03 11.81
C ARG A 70 -8.27 -7.25 10.77
N VAL A 71 -7.65 -6.82 9.66
CA VAL A 71 -8.29 -5.92 8.68
C VAL A 71 -9.17 -6.66 7.68
N LEU A 72 -8.67 -7.73 7.04
CA LEU A 72 -9.37 -8.40 5.95
C LEU A 72 -10.32 -9.47 6.46
N LYS A 73 -11.54 -9.45 5.91
CA LYS A 73 -12.50 -10.55 6.08
C LYS A 73 -11.95 -11.83 5.47
N LYS A 74 -12.34 -12.98 6.02
CA LYS A 74 -11.88 -14.31 5.55
C LYS A 74 -12.13 -14.56 4.05
N SER A 75 -13.17 -13.95 3.48
CA SER A 75 -13.48 -14.03 2.04
C SER A 75 -12.51 -13.25 1.15
N ASP A 76 -11.84 -12.25 1.70
CA ASP A 76 -11.12 -11.22 0.94
C ASP A 76 -9.59 -11.37 1.08
N GLN A 77 -9.13 -12.52 1.59
CA GLN A 77 -7.71 -12.80 1.83
C GLN A 77 -6.98 -13.37 0.61
N ALA A 78 -7.69 -13.59 -0.50
CA ALA A 78 -7.11 -14.14 -1.72
C ALA A 78 -6.01 -13.24 -2.30
N CYS A 79 -6.16 -11.91 -2.19
CA CYS A 79 -5.19 -10.93 -2.68
C CYS A 79 -3.81 -11.08 -2.02
N LEU A 80 -3.74 -11.56 -0.77
CA LEU A 80 -2.49 -11.77 -0.04
C LEU A 80 -1.65 -12.93 -0.62
N SER A 81 -2.25 -13.78 -1.45
CA SER A 81 -1.57 -14.92 -2.06
C SER A 81 -1.06 -14.65 -3.49
N GLU A 82 -1.36 -13.47 -4.04
CA GLU A 82 -0.89 -13.07 -5.36
C GLU A 82 0.62 -12.83 -5.37
N GLU A 83 1.30 -13.21 -6.45
CA GLU A 83 2.77 -13.14 -6.55
C GLU A 83 3.33 -11.73 -6.34
N VAL A 84 2.51 -10.70 -6.58
CA VAL A 84 2.80 -9.27 -6.31
C VAL A 84 3.18 -9.04 -4.85
N PHE A 85 2.55 -9.73 -3.90
CA PHE A 85 2.80 -9.61 -2.47
C PHE A 85 3.85 -10.59 -1.93
N ARG A 86 4.25 -11.61 -2.71
CA ARG A 86 5.26 -12.61 -2.29
C ARG A 86 6.71 -12.14 -2.52
N SER A 87 6.90 -11.06 -3.27
CA SER A 87 8.22 -10.57 -3.68
C SER A 87 8.99 -9.83 -2.57
N SER A 88 8.32 -9.39 -1.50
CA SER A 88 8.94 -8.70 -0.36
C SER A 88 9.48 -9.64 0.72
N ASN A 89 9.15 -10.94 0.71
CA ASN A 89 9.53 -11.82 1.81
C ASN A 89 9.76 -13.28 1.38
N THR A 90 10.83 -13.56 0.60
CA THR A 90 11.26 -14.94 0.36
C THR A 90 12.78 -15.12 0.35
N LYS A 91 13.32 -15.42 1.54
CA LYS A 91 14.31 -16.49 1.69
C LYS A 91 13.88 -17.46 2.79
N THR A 92 12.82 -18.22 2.53
CA THR A 92 12.67 -19.54 3.17
C THR A 92 12.03 -20.52 2.21
N LYS A 93 12.79 -21.58 1.91
CA LYS A 93 12.41 -22.71 1.08
C LYS A 93 11.23 -23.44 1.71
N SER A 94 10.20 -23.74 0.93
CA SER A 94 9.38 -24.93 1.19
C SER A 94 9.08 -25.62 -0.14
N SER A 95 9.93 -26.60 -0.41
CA SER A 95 9.63 -27.77 -1.23
C SER A 95 8.50 -28.57 -0.57
N ILE A 96 7.37 -28.72 -1.23
CA ILE A 96 6.58 -29.96 -1.27
C ILE A 96 5.87 -30.00 -2.63
N GLY A 97 6.30 -30.95 -3.45
CA GLY A 97 5.50 -31.42 -4.59
C GLY A 97 4.65 -32.63 -4.21
N ALA A 98 3.81 -33.02 -5.17
CA ALA A 98 2.92 -34.19 -5.25
C ALA A 98 1.51 -33.98 -4.66
N LYS A 99 0.40 -34.35 -5.32
CA LYS A 99 0.09 -34.94 -6.64
C LYS A 99 -1.40 -34.64 -6.86
N ARG A 100 -1.84 -34.31 -8.07
CA ARG A 100 -3.26 -34.38 -8.45
C ARG A 100 -3.44 -35.66 -9.27
N SER A 101 -4.08 -36.65 -8.65
CA SER A 101 -4.59 -37.85 -9.29
C SER A 101 -5.93 -37.54 -9.95
N ASP A 102 -6.08 -38.03 -11.17
CA ASP A 102 -7.30 -38.02 -11.97
C ASP A 102 -8.51 -38.56 -11.20
N LEU A 103 -9.66 -37.88 -11.34
CA LEU A 103 -10.94 -38.45 -11.75
C LEU A 103 -11.86 -37.32 -12.22
#